data_AF-Q64F93-F1
#
_entry.id   AF-Q64F93-F1
#
_cell.length_a   1.000
_cell.length_b   1.000
_cell.length_c   1.000
_cell.angle_alpha   90.00
_cell.angle_beta   90.00
_cell.angle_gamma   90.00
#
_symmetry.space_group_name_H-M   'P 1'
#
loop_
_entity.id
_entity.type
_entity.pdbx_description
1 polymer ?
#
loop_
_entity_poly.entity_id
_entity_poly.type
_entity_poly.pdbx_seq_one_letter_code
_entity_poly.pdbx_strand_id
1 'polypeptide(L)'
;CPIFRLGSMVSWTGSDFQKIAQQGGVIGIQIEWDCDLDKAPSECNPHYSFSRLDNTLSGNSISSGYNFRFARYYRDGAGVEFRTLMKAYG
;
A
#
# COMPACT_ATOMS: atom_id res chain seq x y z
N CYS A 1 3.32 -8.09 18.30
CA CYS A 1 3.46 -6.62 18.10
C CYS A 1 2.72 -6.25 16.82
N PRO A 2 1.67 -5.41 16.85
CA PRO A 2 0.89 -5.01 15.67
C PRO A 2 1.44 -3.75 14.96
N ILE A 3 2.67 -3.34 15.26
CA ILE A 3 3.31 -2.15 14.70
C ILE A 3 4.38 -2.60 13.70
N PHE A 4 4.21 -2.23 12.44
CA PHE A 4 5.10 -2.62 11.34
C PHE A 4 5.73 -1.39 10.70
N ARG A 5 7.03 -1.44 10.42
CA ARG A 5 7.73 -0.41 9.66
C ARG A 5 7.48 -0.64 8.16
N LEU A 6 7.03 0.37 7.42
CA LEU A 6 6.72 0.27 5.99
C LEU A 6 7.87 -0.31 5.15
N GLY A 7 9.11 0.14 5.41
CA GLY A 7 10.29 -0.39 4.73
C GLY A 7 10.52 -1.89 4.98
N SER A 8 10.30 -2.35 6.22
CA SER A 8 10.40 -3.77 6.56
C SER A 8 9.30 -4.59 5.87
N MET A 9 8.08 -4.08 5.89
CA MET A 9 6.93 -4.72 5.23
C MET A 9 7.18 -4.93 3.73
N VAL A 10 7.66 -3.90 3.03
CA VAL A 10 8.02 -4.00 1.60
C VAL A 10 9.19 -4.97 1.39
N SER A 11 10.19 -4.97 2.27
CA SER A 11 11.32 -5.89 2.16
C SER A 11 10.90 -7.37 2.33
N TRP A 12 9.90 -7.65 3.15
CA TRP A 12 9.36 -9.01 3.35
C TRP A 12 8.66 -9.55 2.11
N THR A 13 8.20 -8.69 1.20
CA THR A 13 7.66 -9.12 -0.11
C THR A 13 8.76 -9.36 -1.15
N GLY A 14 10.04 -9.29 -0.76
CA GLY A 14 11.19 -9.36 -1.67
C GLY A 14 11.35 -8.12 -2.56
N SER A 15 10.67 -7.01 -2.23
CA SER A 15 10.68 -5.78 -3.02
C SER A 15 11.58 -4.70 -2.41
N ASP A 16 12.01 -3.76 -3.26
CA ASP A 16 12.79 -2.60 -2.84
C ASP A 16 11.87 -1.39 -2.57
N PHE A 17 11.95 -0.83 -1.37
CA PHE A 17 11.12 0.29 -0.95
C PHE A 17 11.32 1.54 -1.81
N GLN A 18 12.56 1.87 -2.18
CA GLN A 18 12.84 3.08 -2.96
C GLN A 18 12.33 2.97 -4.39
N LYS A 19 12.36 1.78 -4.98
CA LYS A 19 11.77 1.51 -6.31
C LYS A 19 10.25 1.62 -6.27
N ILE A 20 9.61 1.02 -5.27
CA ILE A 20 8.15 1.12 -5.11
C ILE A 20 7.72 2.56 -4.84
N ALA A 21 8.39 3.29 -3.97
CA ALA A 21 8.03 4.68 -3.66
C ALA A 21 8.09 5.62 -4.88
N GLN A 22 8.94 5.33 -5.87
CA GLN A 22 9.05 6.11 -7.11
C GLN A 22 7.90 5.84 -8.10
N GLN A 23 7.44 4.59 -8.19
CA GLN A 23 6.43 4.18 -9.18
C GLN A 23 5.03 4.03 -8.57
N GLY A 24 4.95 3.98 -7.24
CA GLY A 24 3.85 3.43 -6.48
C GLY A 24 3.76 1.91 -6.60
N GLY A 25 2.92 1.31 -5.76
CA GLY A 25 2.69 -0.13 -5.78
C GLY A 25 1.58 -0.55 -4.84
N VAL A 26 1.27 -1.85 -4.83
CA VAL A 26 0.23 -2.40 -3.97
C VAL A 26 0.84 -3.52 -3.13
N ILE A 27 0.84 -3.33 -1.81
CA ILE A 27 1.30 -4.33 -0.84
C ILE A 27 0.08 -4.90 -0.11
N GLY A 28 -0.09 -6.21 -0.20
CA GLY A 28 -1.04 -6.98 0.57
C GLY A 28 -0.47 -7.34 1.93
N ILE A 29 -1.27 -7.14 2.99
CA ILE A 29 -1.02 -7.65 4.34
C ILE A 29 -2.12 -8.67 4.61
N GLN A 30 -1.77 -9.94 4.66
CA GLN A 30 -2.70 -11.01 5.00
C GLN A 30 -2.51 -11.36 6.49
N ILE A 31 -3.63 -11.38 7.21
CA ILE A 31 -3.70 -11.76 8.63
C ILE A 31 -4.58 -12.99 8.70
N GLU A 32 -3.96 -14.15 8.88
CA GLU A 32 -4.62 -15.45 8.91
C GLU A 32 -4.89 -15.88 10.35
N TRP A 33 -6.11 -16.38 10.58
CA TRP A 33 -6.54 -16.98 11.84
C TRP A 33 -7.01 -18.40 11.55
N ASP A 34 -6.06 -19.32 11.49
CA ASP A 34 -6.33 -20.75 11.41
C ASP A 34 -6.27 -21.32 12.82
N CYS A 35 -7.44 -21.59 13.40
CA CYS A 35 -7.58 -21.92 14.82
C CYS A 35 -8.35 -23.22 15.02
N ASP A 36 -7.74 -24.13 15.77
CA ASP A 36 -8.40 -25.30 16.33
C ASP A 36 -9.21 -24.89 17.58
N LEU A 37 -10.53 -24.90 17.45
CA LEU A 37 -11.46 -24.44 18.50
C LEU A 37 -11.61 -25.44 19.67
N ASP A 38 -11.03 -26.64 19.56
CA ASP A 38 -10.98 -27.59 20.67
C ASP A 38 -9.88 -27.23 21.70
N LYS A 39 -8.97 -26.32 21.35
CA LYS A 39 -7.85 -25.90 22.19
C LYS A 39 -8.12 -24.63 22.98
N ALA A 40 -7.16 -24.28 23.85
CA ALA A 40 -7.24 -23.05 24.62
C ALA A 40 -7.26 -21.82 23.69
N PRO A 41 -8.09 -20.80 23.97
CA PRO A 41 -8.16 -19.58 23.14
C PRO A 41 -6.82 -18.87 22.95
N SER A 42 -5.87 -19.04 23.86
CA SER A 42 -4.51 -18.50 23.76
C SER A 42 -3.66 -19.14 22.65
N GLU A 43 -4.05 -20.30 22.13
CA GLU A 43 -3.36 -20.95 21.00
C GLU A 43 -3.78 -20.37 19.65
N CYS A 44 -4.94 -19.73 19.58
CA CYS A 44 -5.42 -19.04 18.39
C CYS A 44 -4.70 -17.69 18.24
N ASN A 45 -3.69 -17.64 17.37
CA ASN A 45 -2.86 -16.46 17.14
C ASN A 45 -2.83 -16.09 15.65
N PRO A 46 -2.72 -14.79 15.31
CA PRO A 46 -2.68 -14.37 13.92
C PRO A 46 -1.32 -14.68 13.27
N HIS A 47 -1.37 -15.17 12.04
CA HIS A 47 -0.21 -15.30 11.16
C HIS A 47 -0.21 -14.18 10.13
N TYR A 48 0.89 -13.42 10.06
CA TYR A 48 1.05 -12.32 9.11
C TYR A 48 1.88 -12.77 7.91
N SER A 49 1.37 -12.52 6.70
CA SER A 49 2.12 -12.68 5.46
C SER A 49 1.98 -11.42 4.59
N PHE A 50 3.01 -11.16 3.78
CA PHE A 50 3.14 -9.92 3.02
C PHE A 50 3.49 -10.25 1.57
N SER A 51 2.78 -9.64 0.63
CA SER A 51 2.99 -9.87 -0.80
C SER A 51 2.82 -8.58 -1.60
N ARG A 52 3.53 -8.46 -2.72
CA ARG A 52 3.27 -7.42 -3.71
C ARG A 52 2.17 -7.89 -4.66
N LEU A 53 1.13 -7.09 -4.85
CA LEU A 53 -0.07 -7.46 -5.60
C LEU A 53 -0.13 -6.83 -7.00
N ASP A 54 0.56 -5.72 -7.24
CA ASP A 54 0.60 -5.07 -8.55
C ASP A 54 1.51 -5.81 -9.54
N ASN A 55 1.17 -5.73 -10.83
CA ASN A 55 1.89 -6.45 -11.88
C ASN A 55 3.32 -5.91 -12.06
N THR A 56 4.30 -6.75 -11.76
CA THR A 56 5.74 -6.45 -11.87
C THR A 56 6.37 -6.90 -13.19
N LEU A 57 5.61 -7.60 -14.05
CA LEU A 57 6.13 -8.15 -15.31
C LEU A 57 6.41 -7.01 -16.30
N SER A 58 7.69 -6.67 -16.37
CA SER A 58 8.35 -5.62 -17.13
C SER A 58 8.31 -5.78 -18.66
N GLY A 59 7.44 -6.64 -19.20
CA GLY A 59 7.37 -6.92 -20.63
C GLY A 59 6.35 -6.08 -21.39
N ASN A 60 5.14 -5.85 -20.84
CA ASN A 60 3.98 -5.36 -21.62
C ASN A 60 2.97 -4.51 -20.82
N SER A 61 3.38 -3.95 -19.67
CA SER A 61 2.46 -3.14 -18.87
C SER A 61 2.51 -1.66 -19.29
N ILE A 62 1.42 -1.16 -19.88
CA ILE A 62 1.21 0.27 -20.18
C ILE A 62 1.13 1.11 -18.88
N SER A 63 0.89 0.48 -17.73
CA SER A 63 0.78 1.13 -16.42
C SER A 63 1.56 0.33 -15.37
N SER A 64 2.81 0.70 -15.11
CA SER A 64 3.58 0.18 -13.99
C SER A 64 3.34 0.98 -12.71
N GLY A 65 3.24 0.28 -11.57
CA GLY A 65 3.07 0.88 -10.25
C GLY A 65 1.64 1.37 -9.96
N TYR A 66 1.50 2.32 -9.04
CA TYR A 66 0.21 2.85 -8.58
C TYR A 66 0.26 4.37 -8.42
N ASN A 67 -0.70 5.06 -9.06
CA ASN A 67 -0.82 6.50 -8.94
C ASN A 67 -2.26 6.96 -9.18
N PHE A 68 -2.60 8.12 -8.63
CA PHE A 68 -3.89 8.77 -8.88
C PHE A 68 -3.74 10.30 -8.88
N ARG A 69 -4.74 10.97 -9.45
CA ARG A 69 -4.83 12.43 -9.43
C ARG A 69 -5.94 12.87 -8.49
N PHE A 70 -5.65 13.86 -7.68
CA PHE A 70 -6.62 14.54 -6.83
C PHE A 70 -6.31 16.04 -6.84
N ALA A 71 -7.26 16.87 -6.42
CA ALA A 71 -7.07 18.31 -6.38
C ALA A 71 -7.47 18.86 -5.02
N ARG A 72 -6.74 19.89 -4.58
CA ARG A 72 -7.16 20.77 -3.49
C ARG A 72 -7.74 22.04 -4.09
N TYR A 73 -8.96 22.37 -3.68
CA TYR A 73 -9.70 23.52 -4.17
C TYR A 73 -9.64 24.65 -3.15
N TYR A 74 -9.55 25.87 -3.65
CA TYR A 74 -9.38 27.09 -2.89
C TYR A 74 -10.22 28.19 -3.51
N ARG A 75 -10.44 29.26 -2.74
CA ARG A 75 -11.13 30.46 -3.19
C ARG A 75 -10.39 31.69 -2.68
N ASP A 76 -10.17 32.67 -3.54
CA ASP A 76 -9.50 33.91 -3.14
C ASP A 76 -10.47 34.92 -2.50
N GLY A 77 -9.94 36.08 -2.07
CA GLY A 77 -10.75 37.14 -1.45
C GLY A 77 -11.76 37.80 -2.40
N ALA A 78 -11.60 37.64 -3.72
CA ALA A 78 -12.55 38.10 -4.73
C ALA A 78 -13.63 37.05 -5.06
N GLY A 79 -13.56 35.85 -4.45
CA GLY A 79 -14.49 34.76 -4.68
C GLY A 79 -14.15 33.90 -5.91
N VAL A 80 -12.97 34.06 -6.52
CA VAL A 80 -12.52 33.24 -7.66
C VAL A 80 -12.03 31.89 -7.16
N GLU A 81 -12.52 30.82 -7.77
CA GLU A 81 -12.09 29.46 -7.47
C GLU A 81 -10.79 29.11 -8.20
N PHE A 82 -9.86 28.48 -7.50
CA PHE A 82 -8.64 27.93 -8.08
C PHE A 82 -8.28 26.60 -7.41
N ARG A 83 -7.39 25.82 -8.03
CA ARG A 83 -7.00 24.52 -7.50
C ARG A 83 -5.52 24.21 -7.69
N THR A 84 -4.98 23.43 -6.77
CA THR A 84 -3.74 22.67 -6.99
C THR A 84 -4.14 21.26 -7.41
N LEU A 85 -3.69 20.83 -8.60
CA LEU A 85 -3.83 19.45 -9.05
C LEU A 85 -2.56 18.68 -8.69
N MET A 86 -2.71 17.54 -8.03
CA MET A 86 -1.60 16.68 -7.63
C MET A 86 -1.73 15.31 -8.28
N LYS A 87 -0.62 14.80 -8.80
CA LYS A 87 -0.45 13.40 -9.16
C LYS A 87 0.37 12.73 -8.06
N ALA A 88 -0.24 11.85 -7.30
CA ALA A 88 0.41 11.14 -6.20
C ALA A 88 0.75 9.71 -6.61
N TYR A 89 1.93 9.26 -6.18
CA TYR A 89 2.44 7.90 -6.31
C TYR A 89 2.63 7.35 -4.90
N GLY A 90 2.32 6.07 -4.70
CA GLY A 90 2.38 5.43 -3.38
C GLY A 90 2.09 3.94 -3.46
#